data_AF-A0AAN6UBS6-F1
#
_entry.id   AF-A0AAN6UBS6-F1
#
_cell.length_a   1.000
_cell.length_b   1.000
_cell.length_c   1.000
_cell.angle_alpha   90.00
_cell.angle_beta   90.00
_cell.angle_gamma   90.00
#
_symmetry.space_group_name_H-M   'P 1'
#
loop_
_entity.id
_entity.type
_entity.pdbx_description
1 polymer ?
#
loop_
_entity_poly.entity_id
_entity_poly.type
_entity_poly.pdbx_seq_one_letter_code
_entity_poly.pdbx_strand_id
1 'polypeptide(L)'
;MAIISASPVKKAQNNHSTPRKRNRIFARYESGVPASEVAKKEGVSKAHVRGVVKRFPYQDYGVSKPGRGRLTKLDDRDKRRILREILGDLLYYRYNLTISL
;
A
#
# COMPACT_ATOMS: atom_id res chain seq x y z
N MET A 1 -49.95 12.74 -3.49
CA MET A 1 -48.56 13.09 -3.85
C MET A 1 -47.63 12.24 -2.99
N ALA A 2 -47.17 11.09 -3.48
CA ALA A 2 -46.31 10.18 -2.70
C ALA A 2 -44.86 10.62 -2.80
N ILE A 3 -44.24 10.95 -1.66
CA ILE A 3 -42.82 11.26 -1.56
C ILE A 3 -42.06 9.95 -1.71
N ILE A 4 -41.42 9.76 -2.88
CA ILE A 4 -40.51 8.65 -3.12
C ILE A 4 -39.30 8.86 -2.21
N SER A 5 -39.27 8.20 -1.06
CA SER A 5 -38.09 8.18 -0.20
C SER A 5 -36.99 7.39 -0.90
N ALA A 6 -35.95 8.10 -1.35
CA ALA A 6 -34.77 7.49 -1.91
C ALA A 6 -34.14 6.59 -0.83
N SER A 7 -34.15 5.28 -1.06
CA SER A 7 -33.43 4.33 -0.22
C SER A 7 -31.93 4.64 -0.26
N PRO A 8 -31.21 4.53 0.87
CA PRO A 8 -29.80 4.90 0.90
C PRO A 8 -29.00 3.98 -0.04
N VAL A 9 -28.37 4.58 -1.06
CA VAL A 9 -27.45 3.88 -1.96
C VAL A 9 -26.27 3.37 -1.13
N LYS A 10 -26.29 2.09 -0.73
CA LYS A 10 -25.18 1.46 -0.03
C LYS A 10 -23.93 1.60 -0.91
N LYS A 11 -22.93 2.35 -0.43
CA LYS A 11 -21.61 2.42 -1.07
C LYS A 11 -21.08 0.99 -1.18
N ALA A 12 -20.77 0.54 -2.39
CA ALA A 12 -20.22 -0.78 -2.62
C ALA A 12 -18.98 -0.96 -1.74
N GLN A 13 -18.97 -1.97 -0.88
CA GLN A 13 -17.78 -2.27 -0.08
C GLN A 13 -16.61 -2.50 -1.04
N ASN A 14 -15.43 -1.98 -0.68
CA ASN A 14 -14.19 -2.12 -1.44
C ASN A 14 -13.76 -3.60 -1.45
N ASN A 15 -14.46 -4.41 -2.23
CA ASN A 15 -14.21 -5.82 -2.37
C ASN A 15 -12.90 -5.99 -3.12
N HIS A 16 -11.87 -6.32 -2.37
CA HIS A 16 -10.56 -6.61 -2.92
C HIS A 16 -10.72 -7.79 -3.88
N SER A 17 -10.25 -7.63 -5.12
CA SER A 17 -10.24 -8.76 -6.07
C SER A 17 -9.45 -9.92 -5.47
N THR A 18 -10.02 -11.13 -5.53
CA THR A 18 -9.39 -12.36 -5.03
C THR A 18 -8.14 -12.71 -5.87
N PRO A 19 -7.14 -13.40 -5.30
CA PRO A 19 -5.95 -13.83 -6.04
C PRO A 19 -6.29 -14.61 -7.32
N ARG A 20 -7.26 -15.53 -7.24
CA ARG A 20 -7.76 -16.29 -8.39
C ARG A 20 -8.26 -15.39 -9.52
N LYS A 21 -9.00 -14.33 -9.20
CA LYS A 21 -9.47 -13.37 -10.21
C LYS A 21 -8.29 -12.60 -10.82
N ARG A 22 -7.28 -12.21 -10.03
CA ARG A 22 -6.08 -11.52 -10.54
C ARG A 22 -5.27 -12.41 -11.47
N ASN A 23 -5.13 -13.70 -11.15
CA ASN A 23 -4.43 -14.67 -12.02
C ASN A 23 -5.13 -14.82 -13.37
N ARG A 24 -6.47 -14.90 -13.40
CA ARG A 24 -7.23 -14.92 -14.66
C ARG A 24 -7.07 -13.64 -15.47
N ILE A 25 -7.08 -12.48 -14.80
CA ILE A 25 -6.85 -11.19 -15.45
C ILE A 25 -5.46 -11.15 -16.09
N PHE A 26 -4.43 -11.55 -15.34
CA PHE A 26 -3.05 -11.55 -15.82
C PHE A 26 -2.86 -12.53 -16.98
N ALA A 27 -3.28 -13.78 -16.84
CA ALA A 27 -3.15 -14.80 -17.88
C ALA A 27 -3.83 -14.40 -19.21
N ARG A 28 -5.03 -13.80 -19.14
CA ARG A 28 -5.72 -13.30 -20.35
C ARG A 28 -5.02 -12.09 -20.97
N TYR A 29 -4.47 -11.21 -20.15
CA TYR A 29 -3.76 -10.05 -20.66
C TYR A 29 -2.43 -10.45 -21.31
N GLU A 30 -1.70 -11.38 -20.69
CA GLU A 30 -0.46 -11.97 -21.21
C GLU A 30 -0.68 -12.75 -22.50
N SER A 31 -1.84 -13.40 -22.66
CA SER A 31 -2.25 -14.03 -23.92
C SER A 31 -2.69 -13.04 -25.01
N GLY A 32 -2.42 -11.74 -24.85
CA GLY A 32 -2.68 -10.70 -25.85
C GLY A 32 -4.11 -10.15 -25.88
N VAL A 33 -4.99 -10.54 -24.95
CA VAL A 33 -6.36 -10.01 -24.91
C VAL A 33 -6.31 -8.54 -24.44
N PRO A 34 -6.94 -7.59 -25.16
CA PRO A 34 -6.90 -6.19 -24.79
C PRO A 34 -7.56 -5.96 -23.43
N ALA A 35 -7.00 -5.04 -22.63
CA ALA A 35 -7.50 -4.75 -21.27
C ALA A 35 -8.98 -4.35 -21.23
N SER A 36 -9.51 -3.76 -22.31
CA SER A 36 -10.92 -3.42 -22.44
C SER A 36 -11.83 -4.65 -22.44
N GLU A 37 -11.40 -5.72 -23.10
CA GLU A 37 -12.15 -6.96 -23.20
C GLU A 37 -12.00 -7.80 -21.93
N VAL A 38 -10.80 -7.84 -21.35
CA VAL A 38 -10.56 -8.49 -20.04
C VAL A 38 -11.43 -7.84 -18.96
N ALA A 39 -11.53 -6.51 -18.95
CA ALA A 39 -12.38 -5.76 -18.03
C ALA A 39 -13.87 -6.14 -18.15
N LYS A 40 -14.38 -6.22 -19.38
CA LYS A 40 -15.76 -6.65 -19.65
C LYS A 40 -16.01 -8.09 -19.19
N LYS A 41 -15.11 -9.03 -19.52
CA LYS A 41 -15.27 -10.44 -19.18
C LYS A 41 -15.20 -10.73 -17.67
N GLU A 42 -14.34 -10.02 -16.93
CA GLU A 42 -14.18 -10.25 -15.47
C GLU A 42 -15.04 -9.32 -14.59
N GLY A 43 -15.80 -8.40 -15.21
CA GLY A 43 -16.65 -7.45 -14.51
C GLY A 43 -15.86 -6.46 -13.64
N VAL A 44 -14.74 -5.95 -14.14
CA VAL A 44 -13.85 -5.02 -13.43
C VAL A 44 -13.54 -3.80 -14.27
N SER A 45 -13.07 -2.72 -13.66
CA SER A 45 -12.66 -1.53 -14.40
C SER A 45 -11.36 -1.76 -15.20
N LYS A 46 -11.19 -1.05 -16.31
CA LYS A 46 -9.92 -1.07 -17.08
C LYS A 46 -8.73 -0.65 -16.22
N ALA A 47 -8.93 0.29 -15.29
CA ALA A 47 -7.91 0.73 -14.34
C ALA A 47 -7.50 -0.41 -13.41
N HIS A 48 -8.45 -1.23 -12.95
CA HIS A 48 -8.17 -2.42 -12.15
C HIS A 48 -7.29 -3.42 -12.90
N VAL A 49 -7.61 -3.71 -14.18
CA VAL A 49 -6.81 -4.61 -15.03
C VAL A 49 -5.38 -4.11 -15.14
N ARG A 50 -5.17 -2.84 -15.52
CA ARG A 50 -3.82 -2.25 -15.61
C ARG A 50 -3.07 -2.30 -14.29
N GLY A 51 -3.75 -2.04 -13.18
CA GLY A 51 -3.16 -2.13 -11.85
C GLY A 51 -2.75 -3.56 -11.47
N VAL A 52 -3.55 -4.57 -11.83
CA VAL A 52 -3.20 -5.98 -11.64
C VAL A 52 -1.97 -6.32 -12.47
N VAL A 53 -2.00 -6.07 -13.78
CA VAL A 53 -0.89 -6.37 -14.71
C VAL A 53 0.42 -5.75 -14.22
N LYS A 54 0.40 -4.48 -13.81
CA LYS A 54 1.61 -3.79 -13.32
C LYS A 54 2.18 -4.42 -12.05
N ARG A 55 1.33 -4.91 -11.15
CA ARG A 55 1.76 -5.44 -9.84
C ARG A 55 2.06 -6.94 -9.86
N PHE A 56 1.43 -7.68 -10.76
CA PHE A 56 1.48 -9.14 -10.81
C PHE A 56 2.91 -9.72 -10.82
N PRO A 57 3.89 -9.15 -11.57
CA PRO A 57 5.27 -9.64 -11.57
C PRO A 57 5.98 -9.57 -10.21
N TYR A 58 5.49 -8.73 -9.30
CA TYR A 58 6.04 -8.56 -7.96
C TYR A 58 5.27 -9.34 -6.88
N GLN A 59 4.25 -10.12 -7.29
CA GLN A 59 3.36 -10.87 -6.40
C GLN A 59 3.51 -12.37 -6.65
N ASP A 60 3.53 -13.17 -5.59
CA ASP A 60 3.42 -14.62 -5.72
C ASP A 60 1.96 -14.97 -6.01
N TYR A 61 1.68 -15.34 -7.27
CA TYR A 61 0.36 -15.81 -7.72
C TYR A 61 -0.80 -14.83 -7.41
N GLY A 62 -0.56 -13.52 -7.61
CA GLY A 62 -1.58 -12.48 -7.37
C GLY A 62 -1.90 -12.24 -5.91
N VAL A 63 -1.19 -12.88 -4.97
CA VAL A 63 -1.30 -12.64 -3.54
C VAL A 63 -0.49 -11.40 -3.19
N SER A 64 -1.16 -10.40 -2.60
CA SER A 64 -0.45 -9.24 -2.05
C SER A 64 0.26 -9.68 -0.77
N LYS A 65 1.57 -9.42 -0.66
CA LYS A 65 2.27 -9.62 0.61
C LYS A 65 1.62 -8.75 1.69
N PRO A 66 1.35 -9.28 2.89
CA PRO A 66 0.87 -8.46 3.99
C PRO A 66 1.91 -7.36 4.25
N GLY A 67 1.47 -6.11 4.29
CA GLY A 67 2.36 -5.00 4.65
C GLY A 67 2.88 -5.23 6.06
N ARG A 68 4.18 -5.04 6.29
CA ARG A 68 4.81 -5.23 7.61
C ARG A 68 4.37 -4.21 8.68
N GLY A 69 3.38 -3.38 8.36
CA GLY A 69 3.01 -2.22 9.17
C GLY A 69 4.18 -1.26 9.34
N ARG A 70 3.94 -0.17 10.07
CA ARG A 70 5.03 0.59 10.68
C ARG A 70 5.49 -0.20 11.90
N LEU A 71 6.80 -0.38 12.08
CA LEU A 71 7.34 -0.96 13.30
C LEU A 71 6.80 -0.15 14.49
N THR A 72 6.11 -0.82 15.42
CA THR A 72 5.49 -0.19 16.60
C THR A 72 6.53 0.29 17.62
N LYS A 73 7.77 -0.20 17.53
CA LYS A 73 8.89 0.18 18.39
C LYS A 73 10.08 0.57 17.52
N LEU A 74 10.90 1.47 18.05
CA LEU A 74 12.16 1.89 17.42
C LEU A 74 13.06 0.67 17.19
N ASP A 75 13.58 0.54 15.97
CA ASP A 75 14.58 -0.46 15.65
C ASP A 75 15.93 -0.08 16.29
N ASP A 76 16.84 -1.04 16.45
CA ASP A 76 18.15 -0.81 17.06
C ASP A 76 19.01 0.15 16.23
N ARG A 77 18.73 0.30 14.93
CA ARG A 77 19.31 1.35 14.09
C ARG A 77 18.82 2.74 14.51
N ASP A 78 17.53 2.88 14.75
CA ASP A 78 16.92 4.15 15.15
C ASP A 78 17.39 4.54 16.56
N LYS A 79 17.43 3.59 17.49
CA LYS A 79 17.98 3.80 18.84
C LYS A 79 19.43 4.29 18.79
N ARG A 80 20.28 3.65 17.97
CA ARG A 80 21.68 4.08 17.78
C ARG A 80 21.80 5.49 17.22
N ARG A 81 20.92 5.86 16.28
CA ARG A 81 20.91 7.20 15.70
C ARG A 81 20.50 8.25 16.74
N ILE A 82 19.40 8.01 17.45
CA ILE A 82 18.91 8.89 18.52
C ILE A 82 19.97 9.05 19.61
N LEU A 83 20.61 7.96 20.04
CA LEU A 83 21.68 8.03 21.04
C LEU A 83 22.87 8.86 20.55
N ARG A 84 23.25 8.80 19.26
CA ARG A 84 24.33 9.64 18.72
C ARG A 84 23.96 11.12 18.69
N GLU A 85 22.72 11.45 18.33
CA GLU A 85 22.24 12.83 18.32
C GLU A 85 22.23 13.40 19.76
N ILE A 86 21.65 12.67 20.72
CA ILE A 86 21.65 13.06 22.14
C ILE A 86 23.09 13.21 22.69
N LEU A 87 23.98 12.28 22.38
CA LEU A 87 25.37 12.31 22.86
C LEU A 87 26.16 13.47 22.23
N GLY A 88 25.92 13.76 20.95
CA GLY A 88 26.51 14.91 20.25
C GLY A 88 26.07 16.22 20.87
N ASP A 89 24.79 16.36 21.17
CA ASP A 89 24.24 17.54 21.84
C ASP A 89 24.81 17.70 23.26
N LEU A 90 24.89 16.61 24.04
CA LEU A 90 25.49 16.62 25.38
C LEU A 90 26.95 17.07 25.37
N LEU A 91 27.74 16.59 24.40
CA LEU A 91 29.13 17.02 24.25
C LEU A 91 29.21 18.50 23.89
N TYR A 92 28.38 18.98 22.96
CA TYR A 92 28.32 20.38 22.58
C TYR A 92 28.02 21.31 23.77
N TYR A 93 27.01 20.99 24.58
CA TYR A 93 26.68 21.78 25.77
C TYR A 93 27.77 21.70 26.86
N ARG A 94 28.41 20.53 27.05
CA ARG A 94 29.50 20.38 28.01
C ARG A 94 30.71 21.24 27.64
N TYR A 95 31.13 21.21 26.38
CA TYR A 95 32.26 22.01 25.90
C TYR A 95 32.00 23.52 26.04
N ASN A 96 30.79 23.98 25.72
CA ASN A 96 30.44 25.41 25.83
C ASN A 96 30.30 25.89 27.29
N LEU A 97 29.88 25.03 28.23
CA LEU A 97 29.88 25.37 29.66
C LEU A 97 31.31 25.49 30.21
N THR A 98 32.23 24.61 29.79
CA THR A 98 33.63 24.65 30.23
C THR A 98 34.44 25.83 29.69
N ILE A 99 34.01 26.44 28.58
CA ILE A 99 34.69 27.61 27.98
C ILE A 99 34.17 28.93 28.59
N SER A 100 33.03 28.90 29.29
CA SER A 100 32.37 30.08 29.88
C SER A 100 32.61 30.25 31.40
N LEU A 101 33.48 29.45 31.99
CA LEU A 101 33.95 29.51 33.40
C LEU A 101 35.41 29.99 33.43
#